data_AF-A0A354Q644-F1
#
_entry.id   AF-A0A354Q644-F1
#
_cell.length_a   1.000
_cell.length_b   1.000
_cell.length_c   1.000
_cell.angle_alpha   90.00
_cell.angle_beta   90.00
_cell.angle_gamma   90.00
#
_symmetry.space_group_name_H-M   'P 1'
#
loop_
_entity.id
_entity.type
_entity.pdbx_description
1 polymer ?
#
loop_
_entity_poly.entity_id
_entity_poly.type
_entity_poly.pdbx_seq_one_letter_code
_entity_poly.pdbx_strand_id
1 'polypeptide(L)' 'KANPLAMILSVGMMLRYSFDLTEADEMIQQAVVKTLETYRTDDIMAEGKTLIGCQEMGERVLQILEQK' A
#
# COMPACT_ATOMS: atom_id res chain seq x y z
N LYS A 1 -16.37 -1.61 -0.63
CA LYS A 1 -15.47 -2.13 0.44
C LYS A 1 -14.43 -1.06 0.76
N ALA A 2 -13.84 -1.06 1.96
CA ALA A 2 -12.87 -0.02 2.34
C ALA A 2 -11.51 -0.18 1.63
N ASN A 3 -10.83 0.93 1.40
CA ASN A 3 -9.45 0.98 0.93
C ASN A 3 -8.48 1.14 2.11
N PRO A 4 -7.57 0.18 2.36
CA PRO A 4 -6.67 0.25 3.51
C PRO A 4 -5.46 1.18 3.27
N LEU A 5 -5.22 1.63 2.04
CA LEU A 5 -3.95 2.27 1.65
C LEU A 5 -3.69 3.58 2.39
N ALA A 6 -4.72 4.37 2.69
CA ALA A 6 -4.56 5.61 3.45
C ALA A 6 -4.01 5.36 4.87
N MET A 7 -4.51 4.31 5.54
CA MET A 7 -4.02 3.93 6.87
C MET A 7 -2.58 3.40 6.79
N ILE A 8 -2.28 2.58 5.79
CA ILE A 8 -0.92 2.03 5.57
C ILE A 8 0.09 3.17 5.34
N LEU A 9 -0.24 4.15 4.48
CA LEU A 9 0.61 5.31 4.24
C LEU A 9 0.75 6.20 5.48
N SER A 10 -0.29 6.30 6.31
CA SER A 10 -0.22 7.02 7.60
C SER A 10 0.76 6.36 8.57
N VAL A 11 0.88 5.02 8.55
CA VAL A 11 1.92 4.30 9.29
C VAL A 11 3.32 4.59 8.73
N GLY A 12 3.47 4.68 7.41
CA GLY A 12 4.72 5.15 6.78
C GLY A 12 5.13 6.55 7.27
N MET A 13 4.20 7.50 7.25
CA MET A 13 4.42 8.85 7.80
C MET A 13 4.78 8.82 9.29
N MET A 14 4.15 7.96 10.09
CA MET A 14 4.48 7.78 11.50
C MET A 14 5.93 7.29 11.66
N LEU A 15 6.37 6.29 10.89
CA LEU A 15 7.75 5.79 10.90
C LEU A 15 8.75 6.89 10.59
N ARG A 16 8.47 7.70 9.56
CA ARG A 16 9.30 8.85 9.19
C ARG A 16 9.37 9.90 10.30
N TYR A 17 8.22 10.43 10.74
CA TYR A 17 8.19 11.64 11.57
C TYR A 17 8.28 11.38 13.07
N SER A 18 7.85 10.20 13.54
CA SER A 18 7.85 9.88 14.98
C SER A 18 9.07 9.02 15.38
N PHE A 19 9.66 8.28 14.45
CA PHE A 19 10.74 7.34 14.73
C PHE A 19 12.02 7.57 13.91
N ASP A 20 12.05 8.59 13.04
CA ASP A 20 13.18 8.90 12.14
C ASP A 20 13.57 7.74 11.20
N LEU A 21 12.61 6.83 10.92
CA LEU A 21 12.80 5.65 10.07
C LEU A 21 12.38 5.97 8.62
N THR A 22 13.09 6.88 7.98
CA THR A 22 12.77 7.34 6.61
C THR A 22 12.82 6.20 5.58
N GLU A 23 13.79 5.29 5.69
CA GLU A 23 13.90 4.14 4.76
C GLU A 23 12.66 3.23 4.84
N ALA A 24 12.12 3.02 6.05
CA ALA A 24 10.93 2.19 6.24
C ALA A 24 9.67 2.82 5.62
N ASP A 25 9.53 4.14 5.71
CA ASP A 25 8.48 4.89 5.00
C ASP A 25 8.60 4.74 3.48
N GLU A 26 9.80 4.90 2.93
CA GLU A 26 10.07 4.75 1.50
C GLU A 26 9.75 3.34 1.00
N MET A 27 10.12 2.29 1.77
CA MET A 27 9.77 0.91 1.45
C MET A 27 8.26 0.70 1.39
N ILE A 28 7.50 1.25 2.35
CA ILE A 28 6.03 1.16 2.35
C ILE A 28 5.43 1.89 1.15
N GLN A 29 5.88 3.11 0.86
CA GLN A 29 5.40 3.89 -0.28
C GLN A 29 5.65 3.15 -1.61
N GLN A 30 6.84 2.59 -1.78
CA GLN A 30 7.18 1.81 -2.97
C GLN A 30 6.30 0.54 -3.10
N ALA A 31 6.05 -0.17 -2.00
CA ALA A 31 5.18 -1.34 -2.00
C ALA A 31 3.74 -0.99 -2.39
N VAL A 32 3.22 0.16 -1.91
CA VAL A 32 1.90 0.66 -2.31
C VAL A 32 1.87 1.02 -3.79
N VAL A 33 2.86 1.75 -4.30
CA VAL A 33 2.93 2.14 -5.73
C VAL A 33 2.96 0.90 -6.63
N LYS A 34 3.82 -0.08 -6.31
CA LYS A 34 3.90 -1.35 -7.06
C LYS A 34 2.60 -2.15 -6.99
N THR A 35 1.94 -2.19 -5.84
CA THR A 35 0.62 -2.86 -5.71
C THR A 35 -0.40 -2.22 -6.64
N LEU A 36 -0.36 -0.89 -6.72
CA LEU A 36 -1.18 -0.09 -7.62
C LEU A 36 -0.74 -0.20 -9.10
N GLU A 37 0.21 -1.03 -9.48
CA GLU A 37 0.41 -1.33 -10.90
C GLU A 37 -0.61 -2.34 -11.40
N THR A 38 -1.16 -3.20 -10.53
CA THR A 38 -2.07 -4.29 -10.91
C THR A 38 -3.42 -4.21 -10.21
N TYR A 39 -3.46 -3.86 -8.93
CA TYR A 39 -4.65 -4.04 -8.10
C TYR A 39 -5.31 -2.72 -7.69
N ARG A 40 -6.65 -2.70 -7.56
CA ARG A 40 -7.44 -1.55 -7.09
C ARG A 40 -8.58 -1.98 -6.17
N THR A 41 -8.98 -1.09 -5.27
CA THR A 41 -10.25 -1.17 -4.53
C THR A 41 -11.33 -0.35 -5.22
N ASP A 42 -12.59 -0.57 -4.84
CA ASP A 42 -13.79 0.03 -5.48
C ASP A 42 -13.71 1.56 -5.66
N ASP A 43 -13.12 2.26 -4.68
CA ASP A 43 -13.01 3.73 -4.60
C ASP A 43 -11.97 4.34 -5.55
N ILE A 44 -10.96 3.58 -5.96
CA ILE A 44 -9.84 4.03 -6.80
C ILE A 44 -9.69 3.22 -8.09
N MET A 45 -10.78 2.55 -8.52
CA MET A 45 -10.76 1.66 -9.67
C MET A 45 -10.30 2.39 -10.95
N ALA A 46 -9.53 1.68 -11.78
CA ALA A 46 -9.03 2.19 -13.05
C ALA A 46 -9.11 1.09 -14.13
N GLU A 47 -9.21 1.51 -15.40
CA GLU A 47 -9.27 0.60 -16.53
C GLU A 47 -8.02 -0.30 -16.61
N GLY A 48 -8.21 -1.57 -16.95
CA GLY A 48 -7.12 -2.54 -17.05
C GLY A 48 -6.51 -2.98 -15.72
N LYS A 49 -7.14 -2.67 -14.58
CA LYS A 49 -6.71 -3.12 -13.23
C LYS A 49 -7.63 -4.22 -12.69
N THR A 50 -7.13 -4.97 -11.72
CA THR A 50 -7.86 -6.02 -11.02
C THR A 50 -8.55 -5.45 -9.79
N LEU A 51 -9.86 -5.59 -9.72
CA LEU A 51 -10.64 -5.19 -8.56
C LEU A 51 -10.48 -6.20 -7.41
N ILE A 52 -10.06 -5.72 -6.24
CA ILE A 52 -9.86 -6.53 -5.03
C ILE A 52 -10.47 -5.87 -3.79
N GLY A 53 -10.61 -6.64 -2.71
CA GLY A 53 -11.12 -6.16 -1.43
C GLY A 53 -10.05 -5.58 -0.49
N CYS A 54 -10.49 -5.06 0.66
CA CYS A 54 -9.62 -4.47 1.69
C CYS A 54 -8.54 -5.45 2.18
N GLN A 55 -8.93 -6.66 2.55
CA GLN A 55 -8.00 -7.65 3.09
C GLN A 55 -6.96 -8.07 2.03
N GLU A 56 -7.42 -8.42 0.83
CA GLU A 56 -6.52 -8.79 -0.26
C GLU A 56 -5.57 -7.65 -0.62
N MET A 57 -6.03 -6.38 -0.59
CA MET A 57 -5.15 -5.23 -0.82
C MET A 57 -4.01 -5.16 0.19
N GLY A 58 -4.29 -5.41 1.48
CA GLY A 58 -3.26 -5.50 2.51
C GLY A 58 -2.28 -6.66 2.27
N GLU A 59 -2.79 -7.83 1.89
CA GLU A 59 -1.97 -9.00 1.56
C GLU A 59 -1.04 -8.74 0.36
N ARG A 60 -1.52 -8.05 -0.69
CA ARG A 60 -0.68 -7.67 -1.85
C ARG A 60 0.42 -6.69 -1.47
N VAL A 61 0.10 -5.67 -0.67
CA VAL A 61 1.12 -4.71 -0.19
C VAL A 61 2.19 -5.42 0.64
N LEU A 62 1.78 -6.31 1.54
CA LEU A 62 2.73 -7.09 2.35
C LEU A 62 3.61 -7.99 1.48
N GLN A 63 3.02 -8.71 0.53
CA GLN A 63 3.76 -9.58 -0.40
C GLN A 63 4.84 -8.80 -1.18
N ILE A 64 4.52 -7.59 -1.64
CA ILE A 64 5.50 -6.76 -2.37
C ILE A 64 6.57 -6.21 -1.44
N LEU A 65 6.21 -5.85 -0.20
CA LEU A 65 7.15 -5.35 0.80
C LEU A 65 8.19 -6.43 1.22
N GLU A 66 7.76 -7.69 1.29
CA GLU A 66 8.62 -8.83 1.64
C GLU A 66 9.53 -9.29 0.49
N GLN A 67 9.17 -8.98 -0.76
CA GLN A 67 10.01 -9.26 -1.93
C GLN A 67 11.16 -8.25 -2.01
N LYS A 68 12.29 -8.61 -1.38
CA LYS A 68 13.60 -7.97 -1.61
C LYS A 68 14.31 -8.55 -2.82
#